data_AF-A0A8J6FGK0-F1
#
_entry.id   AF-A0A8J6FGK0-F1
#
_cell.length_a   1.000
_cell.length_b   1.000
_cell.length_c   1.000
_cell.angle_alpha   90.00
_cell.angle_beta   90.00
_cell.angle_gamma   90.00
#
_symmetry.space_group_name_H-M   'P 1'
#
loop_
_entity.id
_entity.type
_entity.pdbx_description
1 polymer ?
#
loop_
_entity_poly.entity_id
_entity_poly.type
_entity_poly.pdbx_seq_one_letter_code
_entity_poly.pdbx_strand_id
1 'polypeptide(L)'
;MEEMESQIGDNLINQARNWNKTWEKLKQTFNKEDYSLTNFWAYVFTYAVINDINEKSLSNHQMCCESGENPYPIYSAVEEASLHLNQPGAWFEYTPHLAGFPAYKAFVKTEQYGSQFKEGKLVKSHPEWDLCYLQGVWGSAPAGSDSIKNMISDIIQKVFPSTTSEESFMDKLALPTEDICVCNGCKKLRAFLSSHDLREITNTEVEMLFEDSDDPSHGFCEKVKVLLNTLKCLVGWQWGTTHNFLYEWSNNIPEDLYSKKFLSLIDAGLEINSAFPLMLPPNRKVDLILALDYSEGDPFMTLKKTDEYCKKNGLPFPKIDIEDTESEAPSQSCYVFQGDGNRVPDVMHFPLFNNNNQSCEGKVHELRNKYRTRNFFYDKSDLNPLMTRPFFVFHFRFFLPPLKKS
;
A
#
# COMPACT_ATOMS: atom_id res chain seq x y z
N MET A 1 12.11 -21.00 -8.86
CA MET A 1 11.36 -20.91 -7.59
C MET A 1 12.31 -20.57 -6.46
N GLU A 2 13.27 -21.43 -6.10
CA GLU A 2 14.38 -21.09 -5.19
C GLU A 2 15.19 -19.87 -5.67
N GLU A 3 15.40 -19.75 -6.99
CA GLU A 3 16.05 -18.59 -7.61
C GLU A 3 15.26 -17.28 -7.40
N MET A 4 13.93 -17.32 -7.33
CA MET A 4 13.08 -16.15 -7.14
C MET A 4 13.00 -15.75 -5.66
N GLU A 5 12.87 -16.74 -4.76
CA GLU A 5 13.00 -16.53 -3.31
C GLU A 5 14.38 -15.93 -2.97
N SER A 6 15.44 -16.43 -3.60
CA SER A 6 16.79 -15.86 -3.51
C SER A 6 16.85 -14.46 -4.08
N GLN A 7 16.28 -14.21 -5.27
CA GLN A 7 16.30 -12.89 -5.89
C GLN A 7 15.55 -11.84 -5.07
N ILE A 8 14.43 -12.19 -4.43
CA ILE A 8 13.71 -11.28 -3.54
C ILE A 8 14.51 -11.02 -2.27
N GLY A 9 15.07 -12.07 -1.66
CA GLY A 9 15.97 -11.92 -0.53
C GLY A 9 17.15 -11.01 -0.88
N ASP A 10 17.77 -11.22 -2.04
CA ASP A 10 18.87 -10.41 -2.54
C ASP A 10 18.43 -8.97 -2.85
N ASN A 11 17.22 -8.72 -3.37
CA ASN A 11 16.70 -7.37 -3.57
C ASN A 11 16.48 -6.63 -2.24
N LEU A 12 15.97 -7.32 -1.22
CA LEU A 12 15.79 -6.77 0.12
C LEU A 12 17.13 -6.49 0.84
N ILE A 13 18.18 -7.24 0.50
CA ILE A 13 19.51 -7.15 1.12
C ILE A 13 20.45 -6.18 0.36
N ASN A 14 20.46 -6.20 -0.98
CA ASN A 14 21.39 -5.44 -1.82
C ASN A 14 20.83 -4.06 -2.19
N GLN A 15 21.18 -3.05 -1.42
CA GLN A 15 20.58 -1.70 -1.46
C GLN A 15 21.14 -0.75 -2.54
N ALA A 16 21.66 -1.25 -3.66
CA ALA A 16 22.14 -0.40 -4.76
C ALA A 16 20.95 0.18 -5.55
N ARG A 17 20.33 1.23 -5.01
CA ARG A 17 19.13 1.86 -5.57
C ARG A 17 19.46 2.79 -6.72
N ASN A 18 18.74 2.64 -7.82
CA ASN A 18 18.74 3.59 -8.93
C ASN A 18 17.68 4.70 -8.71
N TRP A 19 18.10 5.80 -8.10
CA TRP A 19 17.23 6.93 -7.80
C TRP A 19 16.82 7.77 -9.02
N ASN A 20 17.55 7.66 -10.14
CA ASN A 20 17.13 8.32 -11.39
C ASN A 20 15.78 7.79 -11.84
N LYS A 21 15.50 6.49 -11.64
CA LYS A 21 14.21 5.88 -12.01
C LYS A 21 13.05 6.45 -11.19
N THR A 22 13.24 6.61 -9.88
CA THR A 22 12.29 7.32 -9.00
C THR A 22 12.00 8.71 -9.54
N TRP A 23 13.05 9.43 -9.92
CA TRP A 23 12.91 10.81 -10.37
C TRP A 23 12.13 10.92 -11.67
N GLU A 24 12.40 10.06 -12.65
CA GLU A 24 11.66 10.02 -13.91
C GLU A 24 10.17 9.68 -13.70
N LYS A 25 9.84 8.77 -12.78
CA LYS A 25 8.44 8.46 -12.44
C LYS A 25 7.70 9.62 -11.79
N LEU A 26 8.34 10.34 -10.87
CA LEU A 26 7.75 11.52 -10.25
C LEU A 26 7.55 12.65 -11.26
N LYS A 27 8.49 12.87 -12.18
CA LYS A 27 8.34 13.83 -13.29
C LYS A 27 7.14 13.53 -14.19
N GLN A 28 6.87 12.26 -14.46
CA GLN A 28 5.76 11.85 -15.30
C GLN A 28 4.39 12.06 -14.64
N THR A 29 4.35 12.24 -13.31
CA THR A 29 3.10 12.20 -12.53
C THR A 29 2.75 13.52 -11.86
N PHE A 30 3.70 14.39 -11.51
CA PHE A 30 3.42 15.58 -10.69
C PHE A 30 2.48 16.61 -11.30
N ASN A 31 2.31 16.64 -12.63
CA ASN A 31 1.38 17.54 -13.31
C ASN A 31 -0.02 16.93 -13.50
N LYS A 32 -0.22 15.67 -13.11
CA LYS A 32 -1.53 15.04 -13.24
C LYS A 32 -2.48 15.61 -12.17
N GLU A 33 -3.76 15.74 -12.52
CA GLU A 33 -4.79 16.23 -11.59
C GLU A 33 -5.02 15.29 -10.40
N ASP A 34 -4.71 14.00 -10.56
CA ASP A 34 -4.81 12.95 -9.54
C ASP A 34 -3.47 12.67 -8.82
N TYR A 35 -2.46 13.54 -8.99
CA TYR A 35 -1.25 13.43 -8.18
C TYR A 35 -1.56 13.59 -6.69
N SER A 36 -1.00 12.71 -5.87
CA SER A 36 -1.22 12.67 -4.42
C SER A 36 0.03 12.19 -3.68
N LEU A 37 -0.03 12.19 -2.34
CA LEU A 37 1.02 11.63 -1.48
C LEU A 37 1.35 10.17 -1.82
N THR A 38 0.40 9.41 -2.36
CA THR A 38 0.61 8.03 -2.80
C THR A 38 1.64 7.91 -3.92
N ASN A 39 1.70 8.87 -4.85
CA ASN A 39 2.71 8.86 -5.91
C ASN A 39 4.12 8.99 -5.33
N PHE A 40 4.29 9.90 -4.37
CA PHE A 40 5.55 10.08 -3.67
C PHE A 40 5.91 8.84 -2.83
N TRP A 41 4.94 8.34 -2.07
CA TRP A 41 5.09 7.13 -1.26
C TRP A 41 5.52 5.93 -2.10
N ALA A 42 4.83 5.67 -3.22
CA ALA A 42 5.13 4.55 -4.10
C ALA A 42 6.56 4.63 -4.68
N TYR A 43 6.89 5.72 -5.35
CA TYR A 43 8.12 5.80 -6.12
C TYR A 43 9.36 6.11 -5.28
N VAL A 44 9.18 6.59 -4.05
CA VAL A 44 10.29 6.86 -3.13
C VAL A 44 10.38 5.78 -2.05
N PHE A 45 9.33 5.60 -1.25
CA PHE A 45 9.38 4.70 -0.09
C PHE A 45 9.13 3.24 -0.46
N THR A 46 8.04 2.94 -1.16
CA THR A 46 7.75 1.55 -1.57
C THR A 46 8.86 1.00 -2.45
N TYR A 47 9.33 1.78 -3.42
CA TYR A 47 10.52 1.45 -4.20
C TYR A 47 11.73 1.19 -3.30
N ALA A 48 12.00 2.06 -2.33
CA ALA A 48 13.12 1.87 -1.44
C ALA A 48 13.05 0.53 -0.69
N VAL A 49 11.90 0.22 -0.07
CA VAL A 49 11.72 -0.99 0.73
C VAL A 49 11.78 -2.25 -0.13
N ILE A 50 11.13 -2.25 -1.30
CA ILE A 50 11.06 -3.40 -2.21
C ILE A 50 12.33 -3.53 -3.08
N ASN A 51 13.04 -2.42 -3.27
CA ASN A 51 14.18 -2.26 -4.18
C ASN A 51 13.86 -2.62 -5.64
N ASP A 52 12.60 -2.41 -6.05
CA ASP A 52 12.16 -2.59 -7.43
C ASP A 52 11.04 -1.59 -7.77
N ILE A 53 11.16 -0.95 -8.93
CA ILE A 53 10.04 -0.24 -9.56
C ILE A 53 9.51 -1.17 -10.63
N ASN A 54 8.53 -1.98 -10.25
CA ASN A 54 7.84 -2.86 -11.17
C ASN A 54 6.91 -2.03 -12.07
N GLU A 55 7.37 -1.76 -13.29
CA GLU A 55 6.67 -0.94 -14.28
C GLU A 55 5.59 -1.71 -15.05
N LYS A 56 5.38 -2.99 -14.75
CA LYS A 56 4.28 -3.75 -15.34
C LYS A 56 2.95 -3.28 -14.77
N SER A 57 1.91 -3.40 -15.58
CA SER A 57 0.52 -3.23 -15.15
C SER A 57 -0.01 -4.45 -14.41
N LEU A 58 -1.09 -4.27 -13.66
CA LEU A 58 -1.81 -5.39 -13.05
C LEU A 58 -2.54 -6.22 -14.12
N SER A 59 -3.02 -5.59 -15.18
CA SER A 59 -3.59 -6.29 -16.34
C SER A 59 -2.65 -7.32 -16.97
N ASN A 60 -1.33 -7.10 -16.92
CA ASN A 60 -0.36 -8.08 -17.42
C ASN A 60 -0.41 -9.41 -16.65
N HIS A 61 -0.96 -9.46 -15.42
CA HIS A 61 -1.09 -10.70 -14.66
C HIS A 61 -2.20 -11.63 -15.20
N GLN A 62 -3.05 -11.19 -16.14
CA GLN A 62 -4.05 -12.04 -16.79
C GLN A 62 -3.39 -13.30 -17.39
N MET A 63 -2.24 -13.12 -18.06
CA MET A 63 -1.49 -14.22 -18.68
C MET A 63 -1.00 -15.29 -17.67
N CYS A 64 -0.91 -14.93 -16.38
CA CYS A 64 -0.45 -15.83 -15.33
C CYS A 64 -1.60 -16.58 -14.65
N CYS A 65 -2.82 -16.06 -14.67
CA CYS A 65 -3.96 -16.65 -13.94
C CYS A 65 -5.05 -17.25 -14.84
N GLU A 66 -5.07 -16.97 -16.14
CA GLU A 66 -6.10 -17.49 -17.07
C GLU A 66 -5.98 -18.99 -17.35
N SER A 67 -4.78 -19.57 -17.25
CA SER A 67 -4.59 -21.02 -17.40
C SER A 67 -5.12 -21.83 -16.22
N GLY A 68 -5.38 -21.18 -15.08
CA GLY A 68 -5.66 -21.85 -13.81
C GLY A 68 -4.44 -22.48 -13.14
N GLU A 69 -3.23 -22.32 -13.69
CA GLU A 69 -1.99 -22.82 -13.09
C GLU A 69 -1.62 -22.08 -11.80
N ASN A 70 -1.96 -20.79 -11.72
CA ASN A 70 -1.75 -19.97 -10.53
C ASN A 70 -3.11 -19.57 -9.94
N PRO A 71 -3.21 -19.44 -8.59
CA PRO A 71 -4.39 -18.87 -7.96
C PRO A 71 -4.72 -17.49 -8.53
N TYR A 72 -6.02 -17.18 -8.62
CA TYR A 72 -6.47 -15.88 -9.11
C TYR A 72 -6.16 -14.78 -8.09
N PRO A 73 -5.32 -13.77 -8.42
CA PRO A 73 -4.91 -12.78 -7.45
C PRO A 73 -6.00 -11.73 -7.24
N ILE A 74 -6.23 -11.39 -5.97
CA ILE A 74 -7.18 -10.35 -5.54
C ILE A 74 -6.43 -9.44 -4.57
N TYR A 75 -6.40 -8.14 -4.86
CA TYR A 75 -5.82 -7.12 -4.00
C TYR A 75 -6.92 -6.17 -3.52
N SER A 76 -6.65 -5.47 -2.42
CA SER A 76 -7.65 -4.66 -1.72
C SER A 76 -7.14 -3.27 -1.39
N ALA A 77 -8.04 -2.30 -1.49
CA ALA A 77 -7.95 -1.00 -0.84
C ALA A 77 -9.30 -0.68 -0.18
N VAL A 78 -9.36 0.41 0.57
CA VAL A 78 -10.61 0.96 1.11
C VAL A 78 -10.74 2.43 0.74
N GLU A 79 -11.98 2.91 0.54
CA GLU A 79 -12.24 4.36 0.46
C GLU A 79 -12.05 4.96 1.86
N GLU A 80 -11.08 5.86 2.00
CA GLU A 80 -10.79 6.65 3.21
C GLU A 80 -12.04 7.26 3.85
N ALA A 81 -12.95 7.86 3.08
CA ALA A 81 -14.17 8.46 3.61
C ALA A 81 -15.16 7.44 4.21
N SER A 82 -15.01 6.17 3.83
CA SER A 82 -15.79 5.05 4.37
C SER A 82 -15.04 4.24 5.43
N LEU A 83 -13.82 4.65 5.78
CA LEU A 83 -13.02 4.01 6.82
C LEU A 83 -13.76 4.04 8.15
N HIS A 84 -13.65 2.97 8.93
CA HIS A 84 -14.31 2.78 10.23
C HIS A 84 -15.84 2.73 10.20
N LEU A 85 -16.48 2.90 9.05
CA LEU A 85 -17.91 2.62 8.92
C LEU A 85 -18.19 1.11 9.05
N ASN A 86 -17.18 0.25 8.82
CA ASN A 86 -17.30 -1.20 8.91
C ASN A 86 -18.48 -1.69 8.04
N GLN A 87 -18.43 -1.32 6.76
CA GLN A 87 -19.44 -1.60 5.75
C GLN A 87 -18.81 -2.15 4.45
N PRO A 88 -19.50 -3.06 3.73
CA PRO A 88 -19.04 -3.60 2.44
C PRO A 88 -18.76 -2.54 1.39
N GLY A 89 -19.49 -1.41 1.43
CA GLY A 89 -19.33 -0.29 0.51
C GLY A 89 -17.96 0.38 0.55
N ALA A 90 -17.18 0.19 1.62
CA ALA A 90 -15.85 0.75 1.76
C ALA A 90 -14.79 0.00 0.93
N TRP A 91 -15.00 -1.29 0.65
CA TRP A 91 -13.98 -2.17 0.08
C TRP A 91 -13.87 -2.01 -1.43
N PHE A 92 -12.65 -1.76 -1.89
CA PHE A 92 -12.28 -1.69 -3.29
C PHE A 92 -11.44 -2.91 -3.65
N GLU A 93 -11.83 -3.60 -4.71
CA GLU A 93 -11.20 -4.81 -5.21
C GLU A 93 -10.38 -4.49 -6.47
N TYR A 94 -9.19 -5.07 -6.55
CA TYR A 94 -8.37 -5.11 -7.75
C TYR A 94 -8.08 -6.55 -8.13
N THR A 95 -8.31 -6.88 -9.40
CA THR A 95 -7.90 -8.14 -10.02
C THR A 95 -7.19 -7.82 -11.34
N PRO A 96 -6.57 -8.81 -12.00
CA PRO A 96 -5.99 -8.59 -13.32
C PRO A 96 -7.01 -8.14 -14.38
N HIS A 97 -8.29 -8.45 -14.17
CA HIS A 97 -9.36 -8.17 -15.15
C HIS A 97 -10.21 -6.96 -14.79
N LEU A 98 -10.55 -6.80 -13.50
CA LEU A 98 -11.49 -5.79 -13.04
C LEU A 98 -10.97 -5.04 -11.80
N ALA A 99 -11.39 -3.79 -11.69
CA ALA A 99 -11.16 -2.94 -10.52
C ALA A 99 -12.48 -2.23 -10.14
N GLY A 100 -12.87 -2.24 -8.86
CA GLY A 100 -14.10 -1.57 -8.44
C GLY A 100 -14.63 -1.96 -7.06
N PHE A 101 -15.91 -1.64 -6.82
CA PHE A 101 -16.60 -1.85 -5.55
C PHE A 101 -17.54 -3.05 -5.62
N PRO A 102 -17.19 -4.20 -4.99
CA PRO A 102 -18.02 -5.41 -5.05
C PRO A 102 -19.41 -5.23 -4.45
N ALA A 103 -19.54 -4.44 -3.37
CA ALA A 103 -20.81 -4.19 -2.70
C ALA A 103 -21.86 -3.56 -3.64
N TYR A 104 -21.40 -2.73 -4.57
CA TYR A 104 -22.25 -2.07 -5.57
C TYR A 104 -22.26 -2.79 -6.92
N LYS A 105 -21.53 -3.90 -7.05
CA LYS A 105 -21.31 -4.62 -8.32
C LYS A 105 -20.82 -3.69 -9.44
N ALA A 106 -20.04 -2.68 -9.06
CA ALA A 106 -19.60 -1.63 -9.95
C ALA A 106 -18.11 -1.80 -10.23
N PHE A 107 -17.77 -2.09 -11.48
CA PHE A 107 -16.40 -2.40 -11.89
C PHE A 107 -16.09 -1.76 -13.24
N VAL A 108 -14.82 -1.44 -13.43
CA VAL A 108 -14.21 -1.15 -14.74
C VAL A 108 -13.16 -2.20 -15.06
N LYS A 109 -12.71 -2.26 -16.31
CA LYS A 109 -11.50 -3.02 -16.64
C LYS A 109 -10.32 -2.44 -15.88
N THR A 110 -9.42 -3.28 -15.38
CA THR A 110 -8.23 -2.84 -14.64
C THR A 110 -7.39 -1.84 -15.43
N GLU A 111 -7.28 -2.03 -16.75
CA GLU A 111 -6.61 -1.10 -17.68
C GLU A 111 -7.21 0.32 -17.68
N GLN A 112 -8.47 0.46 -17.28
CA GLN A 112 -9.21 1.72 -17.23
C GLN A 112 -9.24 2.32 -15.82
N TYR A 113 -8.70 1.63 -14.82
CA TYR A 113 -8.54 2.20 -13.48
C TYR A 113 -7.69 3.47 -13.54
N GLY A 114 -8.17 4.55 -12.91
CA GLY A 114 -7.55 5.87 -12.99
C GLY A 114 -7.91 6.67 -14.25
N SER A 115 -8.73 6.14 -15.17
CA SER A 115 -9.29 6.92 -16.28
C SER A 115 -10.49 7.77 -15.85
N GLN A 116 -10.83 8.80 -16.64
CA GLN A 116 -11.96 9.69 -16.34
C GLN A 116 -13.26 9.11 -16.88
N PHE A 117 -14.27 9.00 -16.02
CA PHE A 117 -15.64 8.64 -16.39
C PHE A 117 -16.61 9.75 -16.00
N LYS A 118 -17.77 9.75 -16.65
CA LYS A 118 -18.94 10.56 -16.28
C LYS A 118 -20.20 9.83 -16.71
N GLU A 119 -21.18 9.72 -15.81
CA GLU A 119 -22.46 9.04 -16.07
C GLU A 119 -22.27 7.60 -16.60
N GLY A 120 -21.25 6.90 -16.08
CA GLY A 120 -20.92 5.53 -16.49
C GLY A 120 -20.25 5.39 -17.86
N LYS A 121 -19.83 6.50 -18.48
CA LYS A 121 -19.12 6.49 -19.78
C LYS A 121 -17.68 6.96 -19.60
N LEU A 122 -16.76 6.27 -20.29
CA LEU A 122 -15.36 6.69 -20.37
C LEU A 122 -15.25 8.01 -21.15
N VAL A 123 -14.76 9.07 -20.49
CA VAL A 123 -14.58 10.41 -21.06
C VAL A 123 -13.15 10.58 -21.57
N LYS A 124 -12.16 10.17 -20.77
CA LYS A 124 -10.74 10.28 -21.11
C LYS A 124 -10.00 9.05 -20.58
N SER A 125 -9.42 8.28 -21.49
CA SER A 125 -8.52 7.19 -21.14
C SER A 125 -7.19 7.75 -20.66
N HIS A 126 -6.69 7.19 -19.56
CA HIS A 126 -5.32 7.39 -19.09
C HIS A 126 -4.56 6.06 -19.15
N PRO A 127 -3.22 6.09 -19.23
CA PRO A 127 -2.42 4.87 -19.08
C PRO A 127 -2.68 4.22 -17.72
N GLU A 128 -2.74 2.89 -17.69
CA GLU A 128 -2.84 2.11 -16.45
C GLU A 128 -1.65 2.42 -15.52
N TRP A 129 -1.93 2.46 -14.22
CA TRP A 129 -0.89 2.60 -13.21
C TRP A 129 0.00 1.37 -13.15
N ASP A 130 1.30 1.59 -12.92
CA ASP A 130 2.23 0.48 -12.70
C ASP A 130 2.05 -0.17 -11.33
N LEU A 131 2.53 -1.40 -11.20
CA LEU A 131 2.43 -2.18 -9.96
C LEU A 131 3.14 -1.50 -8.79
N CYS A 132 4.21 -0.73 -9.03
CA CYS A 132 4.87 0.04 -7.97
C CYS A 132 3.90 1.08 -7.35
N TYR A 133 3.14 1.81 -8.18
CA TYR A 133 2.08 2.70 -7.71
C TYR A 133 0.99 1.95 -6.93
N LEU A 134 0.50 0.83 -7.47
CA LEU A 134 -0.53 0.03 -6.78
C LEU A 134 -0.04 -0.55 -5.45
N GLN A 135 1.22 -1.00 -5.38
CA GLN A 135 1.85 -1.39 -4.12
C GLN A 135 1.94 -0.23 -3.12
N GLY A 136 2.14 1.00 -3.60
CA GLY A 136 2.06 2.20 -2.78
C GLY A 136 0.66 2.46 -2.22
N VAL A 137 -0.40 2.16 -2.99
CA VAL A 137 -1.81 2.21 -2.51
C VAL A 137 -2.05 1.12 -1.46
N TRP A 138 -1.71 -0.13 -1.79
CA TRP A 138 -2.00 -1.30 -0.94
C TRP A 138 -1.11 -1.39 0.31
N GLY A 139 0.00 -0.65 0.35
CA GLY A 139 0.95 -0.61 1.46
C GLY A 139 1.09 0.78 2.06
N SER A 140 0.02 1.56 2.08
CA SER A 140 0.01 2.93 2.61
C SER A 140 -0.25 3.02 4.12
N ALA A 141 -0.64 1.95 4.81
CA ALA A 141 -0.94 2.01 6.25
C ALA A 141 0.23 2.54 7.11
N PRO A 142 1.51 2.22 6.82
CA PRO A 142 2.63 2.77 7.58
C PRO A 142 2.84 4.27 7.38
N ALA A 143 2.18 4.89 6.40
CA ALA A 143 2.32 6.29 6.02
C ALA A 143 1.37 7.25 6.75
N GLY A 144 0.99 6.94 8.00
CA GLY A 144 0.17 7.83 8.82
C GLY A 144 0.77 9.25 8.95
N SER A 145 -0.06 10.23 9.32
CA SER A 145 0.25 11.67 9.25
C SER A 145 1.65 12.05 9.71
N ASP A 146 2.05 11.65 10.91
CA ASP A 146 3.34 12.01 11.46
C ASP A 146 4.49 11.30 10.74
N SER A 147 4.25 10.06 10.31
CA SER A 147 5.26 9.22 9.65
C SER A 147 5.59 9.76 8.26
N ILE A 148 4.58 10.10 7.45
CA ILE A 148 4.86 10.67 6.13
C ILE A 148 5.41 12.10 6.22
N LYS A 149 4.94 12.92 7.17
CA LYS A 149 5.50 14.26 7.39
C LYS A 149 7.00 14.20 7.71
N ASN A 150 7.39 13.32 8.65
CA ASN A 150 8.79 13.11 8.99
C ASN A 150 9.58 12.60 7.78
N MET A 151 9.03 11.64 7.03
CA MET A 151 9.69 11.08 5.86
C MET A 151 9.91 12.10 4.74
N ILE A 152 8.88 12.86 4.38
CA ILE A 152 8.98 13.92 3.38
C ILE A 152 9.98 14.97 3.85
N SER A 153 9.92 15.36 5.13
CA SER A 153 10.87 16.30 5.73
C SER A 153 12.32 15.82 5.57
N ASP A 154 12.60 14.58 5.95
CA ASP A 154 13.93 14.00 5.88
C ASP A 154 14.42 13.85 4.42
N ILE A 155 13.55 13.45 3.48
CA ILE A 155 13.91 13.37 2.05
C ILE A 155 14.25 14.76 1.52
N ILE A 156 13.42 15.75 1.82
CA ILE A 156 13.65 17.11 1.38
C ILE A 156 14.96 17.65 1.96
N GLN A 157 15.24 17.42 3.23
CA GLN A 157 16.51 17.81 3.86
C GLN A 157 17.72 17.10 3.21
N LYS A 158 17.59 15.85 2.79
CA LYS A 158 18.69 15.12 2.12
C LYS A 158 18.95 15.55 0.68
N VAL A 159 17.89 15.83 -0.06
CA VAL A 159 17.99 16.31 -1.45
C VAL A 159 18.37 17.80 -1.48
N PHE A 160 17.99 18.57 -0.45
CA PHE A 160 18.27 20.00 -0.30
C PHE A 160 18.87 20.31 1.08
N PRO A 161 20.11 19.87 1.36
CA PRO A 161 20.73 20.06 2.66
C PRO A 161 20.86 21.54 3.00
N SER A 162 20.29 21.94 4.14
CA SER A 162 20.30 23.32 4.64
C SER A 162 21.33 23.59 5.73
N THR A 163 21.79 22.57 6.48
CA THR A 163 23.02 22.48 7.30
C THR A 163 23.01 21.12 8.03
N THR A 164 24.16 20.63 8.46
CA THR A 164 24.41 19.35 9.17
C THR A 164 23.23 18.84 10.01
N SER A 165 22.66 17.70 9.58
CA SER A 165 21.69 16.92 10.37
C SER A 165 22.37 15.69 10.99
N GLU A 166 21.87 15.26 12.15
CA GLU A 166 22.19 13.96 12.75
C GLU A 166 21.73 12.79 11.87
N GLU A 167 22.21 11.58 12.16
CA GLU A 167 21.77 10.36 11.48
C GLU A 167 20.23 10.21 11.58
N SER A 168 19.57 10.11 10.43
CA SER A 168 18.13 9.94 10.29
C SER A 168 17.79 8.51 9.88
N PHE A 169 16.54 8.07 10.12
CA PHE A 169 16.02 6.80 9.60
C PHE A 169 16.28 6.64 8.09
N MET A 170 16.30 7.76 7.37
CA MET A 170 16.52 7.81 5.94
C MET A 170 17.98 7.56 5.52
N ASP A 171 18.97 7.48 6.42
CA ASP A 171 20.35 7.09 6.06
C ASP A 171 20.43 5.65 5.58
N LYS A 172 19.55 4.78 6.10
CA LYS A 172 19.37 3.42 5.60
C LYS A 172 18.79 3.37 4.19
N LEU A 173 18.19 4.44 3.69
CA LEU A 173 17.67 4.47 2.33
C LEU A 173 18.75 4.71 1.28
N ALA A 174 19.95 5.18 1.64
CA ALA A 174 20.99 5.55 0.68
C ALA A 174 20.48 6.52 -0.42
N LEU A 175 19.67 7.51 -0.04
CA LEU A 175 19.21 8.58 -0.95
C LEU A 175 20.42 9.31 -1.58
N PRO A 176 20.34 9.73 -2.85
CA PRO A 176 21.47 10.34 -3.52
C PRO A 176 21.65 11.78 -3.00
N THR A 177 22.87 12.13 -2.61
CA THR A 177 23.27 13.52 -2.44
C THR A 177 23.60 14.07 -3.84
N GLU A 178 22.71 14.86 -4.42
CA GLU A 178 22.90 15.40 -5.78
C GLU A 178 23.32 16.86 -5.78
N ASP A 179 23.99 17.26 -6.87
CA ASP A 179 24.31 18.66 -7.14
C ASP A 179 23.03 19.49 -7.23
N ILE A 180 22.89 20.39 -6.26
CA ILE A 180 21.66 21.16 -6.12
C ILE A 180 21.62 22.22 -7.22
N CYS A 181 20.55 22.21 -8.02
CA CYS A 181 20.31 23.21 -9.05
C CYS A 181 20.39 24.63 -8.45
N VAL A 182 21.03 25.54 -9.19
CA VAL A 182 21.27 26.95 -8.78
C VAL A 182 20.18 27.92 -9.27
N CYS A 183 19.08 27.40 -9.81
CA CYS A 183 17.95 28.24 -10.24
C CYS A 183 17.33 28.99 -9.05
N ASN A 184 16.68 30.13 -9.33
CA ASN A 184 16.06 30.95 -8.29
C ASN A 184 15.01 30.17 -7.49
N GLY A 185 14.28 29.23 -8.12
CA GLY A 185 13.36 28.34 -7.43
C GLY A 185 14.01 27.46 -6.36
N CYS A 186 15.14 26.82 -6.69
CA CYS A 186 15.87 26.01 -5.71
C CYS A 186 16.47 26.85 -4.57
N LYS A 187 16.80 28.12 -4.83
CA LYS A 187 17.27 29.05 -3.78
C LYS A 187 16.13 29.45 -2.85
N LYS A 188 14.97 29.82 -3.41
CA LYS A 188 13.76 30.16 -2.64
C LYS A 188 13.29 28.98 -1.79
N LEU A 189 13.17 27.79 -2.39
CA LEU A 189 12.78 26.57 -1.67
C LEU A 189 13.77 26.28 -0.53
N ARG A 190 15.09 26.40 -0.77
CA ARG A 190 16.07 26.22 0.31
C ARG A 190 15.89 27.22 1.45
N ALA A 191 15.70 28.51 1.15
CA ALA A 191 15.46 29.52 2.18
C ALA A 191 14.18 29.21 3.00
N PHE A 192 13.12 28.75 2.34
CA PHE A 192 11.90 28.30 2.99
C PHE A 192 12.16 27.11 3.93
N LEU A 193 12.80 26.05 3.42
CA LEU A 193 13.13 24.84 4.18
C LEU A 193 14.11 25.08 5.34
N SER A 194 14.96 26.09 5.24
CA SER A 194 15.86 26.50 6.33
C SER A 194 15.16 27.25 7.46
N SER A 195 13.96 27.80 7.20
CA SER A 195 13.25 28.68 8.14
C SER A 195 11.92 28.12 8.65
N HIS A 196 11.44 27.01 8.08
CA HIS A 196 10.16 26.40 8.43
C HIS A 196 10.34 24.94 8.83
N ASP A 197 9.58 24.52 9.83
CA ASP A 197 9.40 23.10 10.10
C ASP A 197 8.33 22.54 9.14
N LEU A 198 8.73 21.62 8.26
CA LEU A 198 7.83 20.95 7.31
C LEU A 198 6.68 20.18 7.99
N ARG A 199 6.74 19.97 9.30
CA ARG A 199 5.66 19.36 10.08
C ARG A 199 4.55 20.36 10.42
N GLU A 200 4.87 21.65 10.40
CA GLU A 200 4.02 22.77 10.83
C GLU A 200 3.59 23.70 9.67
N ILE A 201 4.02 23.44 8.45
CA ILE A 201 3.67 24.27 7.28
C ILE A 201 2.17 24.35 7.02
N THR A 202 1.73 25.53 6.58
CA THR A 202 0.34 25.87 6.30
C THR A 202 0.05 25.93 4.79
N ASN A 203 -1.24 25.88 4.42
CA ASN A 203 -1.64 25.93 3.01
C ASN A 203 -1.23 27.25 2.38
N THR A 204 -1.40 28.36 3.11
CA THR A 204 -1.00 29.70 2.67
C THR A 204 0.49 29.78 2.37
N GLU A 205 1.35 29.21 3.22
CA GLU A 205 2.79 29.18 3.00
C GLU A 205 3.19 28.41 1.75
N VAL A 206 2.54 27.27 1.52
CA VAL A 206 2.76 26.48 0.31
C VAL A 206 2.25 27.23 -0.92
N GLU A 207 1.05 27.80 -0.90
CA GLU A 207 0.48 28.58 -2.01
C GLU A 207 1.37 29.75 -2.43
N MET A 208 1.94 30.50 -1.47
CA MET A 208 2.90 31.57 -1.76
C MET A 208 4.14 31.07 -2.53
N LEU A 209 4.60 29.84 -2.27
CA LEU A 209 5.70 29.25 -3.05
C LEU A 209 5.28 28.90 -4.49
N PHE A 210 4.00 28.59 -4.72
CA PHE A 210 3.46 28.24 -6.03
C PHE A 210 3.13 29.44 -6.91
N GLU A 211 2.66 30.56 -6.35
CA GLU A 211 2.35 31.78 -7.12
C GLU A 211 3.57 32.29 -7.90
N ASP A 212 4.76 32.13 -7.33
CA ASP A 212 6.05 32.45 -7.95
C ASP A 212 6.46 31.46 -9.07
N SER A 213 5.82 30.29 -9.17
CA SER A 213 6.17 29.23 -10.13
C SER A 213 5.60 29.45 -11.54
N ASP A 214 4.56 30.29 -11.64
CA ASP A 214 3.86 30.63 -12.88
C ASP A 214 4.51 31.80 -13.65
N ASP A 215 5.57 32.42 -13.10
CA ASP A 215 6.36 33.44 -13.81
C ASP A 215 7.26 32.79 -14.89
N PRO A 216 7.00 33.06 -16.19
CA PRO A 216 7.79 32.49 -17.29
C PRO A 216 9.26 32.94 -17.31
N SER A 217 9.63 33.99 -16.56
CA SER A 217 11.01 34.47 -16.40
C SER A 217 11.79 33.81 -15.25
N HIS A 218 11.11 33.04 -14.38
CA HIS A 218 11.67 32.44 -13.16
C HIS A 218 11.31 30.97 -12.95
N GLY A 219 11.18 30.20 -14.04
CA GLY A 219 10.73 28.80 -14.01
C GLY A 219 11.49 27.91 -13.02
N PHE A 220 10.74 27.30 -12.10
CA PHE A 220 11.24 26.24 -11.23
C PHE A 220 11.66 25.02 -12.05
N CYS A 221 12.78 24.40 -11.69
CA CYS A 221 13.14 23.11 -12.28
C CYS A 221 12.11 22.05 -11.86
N GLU A 222 11.99 20.97 -12.65
CA GLU A 222 11.04 19.89 -12.38
C GLU A 222 11.17 19.31 -10.96
N LYS A 223 12.39 19.32 -10.40
CA LYS A 223 12.67 18.95 -9.00
C LYS A 223 11.87 19.72 -7.98
N VAL A 224 11.90 21.04 -8.11
CA VAL A 224 11.14 21.92 -7.23
C VAL A 224 9.65 21.73 -7.47
N LYS A 225 9.20 21.57 -8.73
CA LYS A 225 7.77 21.39 -9.03
C LYS A 225 7.18 20.12 -8.41
N VAL A 226 7.87 18.99 -8.50
CA VAL A 226 7.44 17.75 -7.83
C VAL A 226 7.35 17.99 -6.32
N LEU A 227 8.39 18.55 -5.69
CA LEU A 227 8.37 18.79 -4.24
C LEU A 227 7.25 19.72 -3.81
N LEU A 228 7.04 20.82 -4.53
CA LEU A 228 5.94 21.73 -4.24
C LEU A 228 4.59 21.01 -4.35
N ASN A 229 4.36 20.20 -5.39
CA ASN A 229 3.14 19.40 -5.51
C ASN A 229 3.02 18.39 -4.36
N THR A 230 4.10 17.74 -3.95
CA THR A 230 4.09 16.86 -2.77
C THR A 230 3.74 17.63 -1.49
N LEU A 231 4.30 18.83 -1.27
CA LEU A 231 3.97 19.68 -0.12
C LEU A 231 2.51 20.13 -0.15
N LYS A 232 1.97 20.48 -1.33
CA LYS A 232 0.54 20.80 -1.51
C LYS A 232 -0.34 19.62 -1.12
N CYS A 233 0.00 18.41 -1.59
CA CYS A 233 -0.71 17.20 -1.19
C CYS A 233 -0.55 16.92 0.31
N LEU A 234 0.59 17.24 0.92
CA LEU A 234 0.83 17.05 2.35
C LEU A 234 -0.07 17.94 3.21
N VAL A 235 -0.15 19.23 2.89
CA VAL A 235 -0.95 20.17 3.68
C VAL A 235 -2.44 20.04 3.37
N GLY A 236 -2.79 19.72 2.13
CA GLY A 236 -4.16 19.39 1.73
C GLY A 236 -4.62 17.99 2.12
N TRP A 237 -3.74 17.17 2.71
CA TRP A 237 -3.94 15.75 2.99
C TRP A 237 -4.58 14.98 1.83
N GLN A 238 -3.94 15.05 0.67
CA GLN A 238 -4.39 14.34 -0.54
C GLN A 238 -3.65 13.01 -0.63
N TRP A 239 -4.35 11.93 -0.30
CA TRP A 239 -3.87 10.56 -0.39
C TRP A 239 -4.76 9.74 -1.32
N GLY A 240 -4.21 8.73 -1.97
CA GLY A 240 -5.00 7.70 -2.65
C GLY A 240 -5.82 8.22 -3.83
N THR A 241 -5.52 9.43 -4.29
CA THR A 241 -6.34 10.14 -5.27
C THR A 241 -6.31 9.40 -6.60
N THR A 242 -7.49 9.04 -7.09
CA THR A 242 -7.66 8.45 -8.42
C THR A 242 -8.97 8.92 -9.03
N HIS A 243 -9.04 9.03 -10.36
CA HIS A 243 -10.28 9.41 -11.02
C HIS A 243 -11.42 8.42 -10.71
N ASN A 244 -12.56 8.96 -10.30
CA ASN A 244 -13.70 8.16 -9.88
C ASN A 244 -14.49 7.65 -11.09
N PHE A 245 -14.48 6.33 -11.31
CA PHE A 245 -15.25 5.74 -12.40
C PHE A 245 -16.77 5.79 -12.18
N LEU A 246 -17.21 6.04 -10.95
CA LEU A 246 -18.62 6.20 -10.56
C LEU A 246 -19.11 7.65 -10.71
N TYR A 247 -18.26 8.58 -11.14
CA TYR A 247 -18.61 10.00 -11.15
C TYR A 247 -19.88 10.28 -11.95
N GLU A 248 -20.85 10.92 -11.29
CA GLU A 248 -22.19 11.22 -11.80
C GLU A 248 -22.99 9.97 -12.25
N TRP A 249 -22.69 8.79 -11.70
CA TRP A 249 -23.41 7.55 -11.98
C TRP A 249 -24.15 7.03 -10.74
N SER A 250 -25.40 7.49 -10.55
CA SER A 250 -26.20 7.25 -9.34
C SER A 250 -26.84 5.85 -9.23
N ASN A 251 -26.40 4.87 -10.02
CA ASN A 251 -27.07 3.57 -10.17
C ASN A 251 -26.86 2.65 -8.97
N ASN A 252 -27.68 2.80 -7.92
CA ASN A 252 -27.53 2.14 -6.61
C ASN A 252 -26.19 2.43 -5.92
N ILE A 253 -25.62 3.59 -6.23
CA ILE A 253 -24.39 4.12 -5.63
C ILE A 253 -24.77 5.21 -4.63
N PRO A 254 -24.19 5.22 -3.42
CA PRO A 254 -24.37 6.33 -2.47
C PRO A 254 -23.93 7.68 -3.05
N GLU A 255 -24.65 8.75 -2.69
CA GLU A 255 -24.41 10.11 -3.20
C GLU A 255 -23.00 10.63 -2.91
N ASP A 256 -22.50 10.35 -1.72
CA ASP A 256 -21.14 10.69 -1.28
C ASP A 256 -20.05 10.01 -2.14
N LEU A 257 -20.38 8.90 -2.82
CA LEU A 257 -19.44 8.20 -3.68
C LEU A 257 -19.52 8.66 -5.14
N TYR A 258 -20.71 8.82 -5.74
CA TYR A 258 -20.81 9.22 -7.15
C TYR A 258 -20.67 10.74 -7.38
N SER A 259 -20.84 11.57 -6.37
CA SER A 259 -20.73 13.05 -6.50
C SER A 259 -19.28 13.55 -6.58
N LYS A 260 -18.30 12.74 -6.13
CA LYS A 260 -16.89 13.11 -6.11
C LYS A 260 -16.20 12.81 -7.44
N LYS A 261 -15.43 13.76 -7.96
CA LYS A 261 -14.58 13.57 -9.18
C LYS A 261 -13.45 12.55 -8.94
N PHE A 262 -12.99 12.42 -7.70
CA PHE A 262 -11.90 11.54 -7.30
C PHE A 262 -12.31 10.65 -6.13
N LEU A 263 -11.72 9.46 -6.07
CA LEU A 263 -11.74 8.58 -4.90
C LEU A 263 -10.45 8.77 -4.11
N SER A 264 -10.50 8.51 -2.80
CA SER A 264 -9.32 8.40 -1.92
C SER A 264 -9.17 6.94 -1.50
N LEU A 265 -8.30 6.18 -2.18
CA LEU A 265 -8.09 4.75 -1.90
C LEU A 265 -6.83 4.52 -1.08
N ILE A 266 -6.99 3.87 0.07
CA ILE A 266 -5.91 3.62 1.03
C ILE A 266 -5.81 2.12 1.36
N ASP A 267 -4.70 1.75 1.99
CA ASP A 267 -4.42 0.41 2.48
C ASP A 267 -5.58 -0.15 3.32
N ALA A 268 -6.10 -1.31 2.89
CA ALA A 268 -7.21 -1.99 3.55
C ALA A 268 -6.85 -2.50 4.96
N GLY A 269 -5.56 -2.64 5.27
CA GLY A 269 -5.07 -3.04 6.59
C GLY A 269 -5.43 -2.05 7.71
N LEU A 270 -5.80 -0.81 7.35
CA LEU A 270 -6.35 0.17 8.29
C LEU A 270 -7.77 -0.20 8.79
N GLU A 271 -8.51 -1.02 8.03
CA GLU A 271 -9.81 -1.55 8.43
C GLU A 271 -9.64 -2.96 9.02
N ILE A 272 -9.33 -3.94 8.16
CA ILE A 272 -9.06 -5.34 8.49
C ILE A 272 -7.77 -5.76 7.79
N ASN A 273 -6.79 -6.26 8.55
CA ASN A 273 -5.45 -6.62 8.08
C ASN A 273 -5.38 -7.84 7.14
N SER A 274 -6.51 -8.24 6.56
CA SER A 274 -6.64 -9.28 5.53
C SER A 274 -7.91 -9.05 4.74
N ALA A 275 -7.86 -9.32 3.43
CA ALA A 275 -8.96 -9.09 2.50
C ALA A 275 -10.12 -10.10 2.63
N PHE A 276 -10.44 -10.58 3.84
CA PHE A 276 -11.59 -11.46 4.08
C PHE A 276 -12.89 -10.90 3.48
N PRO A 277 -13.22 -9.60 3.63
CA PRO A 277 -14.46 -9.07 3.06
C PRO A 277 -14.57 -9.19 1.55
N LEU A 278 -13.44 -9.31 0.83
CA LEU A 278 -13.43 -9.61 -0.59
C LEU A 278 -13.60 -11.10 -0.87
N MET A 279 -13.22 -12.02 0.01
CA MET A 279 -13.34 -13.47 -0.24
C MET A 279 -14.72 -14.04 0.12
N LEU A 280 -15.41 -13.43 1.08
CA LEU A 280 -16.70 -13.89 1.60
C LEU A 280 -17.97 -13.61 0.77
N PRO A 281 -17.99 -12.74 -0.27
CA PRO A 281 -19.15 -12.56 -1.12
C PRO A 281 -19.68 -13.91 -1.68
N PRO A 282 -21.01 -14.16 -1.64
CA PRO A 282 -21.58 -15.48 -1.97
C PRO A 282 -21.30 -15.98 -3.40
N ASN A 283 -20.97 -15.08 -4.33
CA ASN A 283 -20.61 -15.42 -5.70
C ASN A 283 -19.27 -16.16 -5.81
N ARG A 284 -18.37 -16.04 -4.81
CA ARG A 284 -17.09 -16.74 -4.79
C ARG A 284 -17.19 -18.19 -4.29
N LYS A 285 -18.22 -18.50 -3.49
CA LYS A 285 -18.47 -19.85 -2.94
C LYS A 285 -17.21 -20.48 -2.33
N VAL A 286 -16.53 -19.72 -1.48
CA VAL A 286 -15.31 -20.19 -0.81
C VAL A 286 -15.69 -21.21 0.26
N ASP A 287 -15.11 -22.41 0.20
CA ASP A 287 -15.34 -23.48 1.18
C ASP A 287 -14.26 -23.51 2.27
N LEU A 288 -13.02 -23.14 1.94
CA LEU A 288 -11.86 -23.17 2.84
C LEU A 288 -11.00 -21.91 2.65
N ILE A 289 -10.63 -21.27 3.75
CA ILE A 289 -9.70 -20.14 3.78
C ILE A 289 -8.45 -20.54 4.56
N LEU A 290 -7.29 -20.41 3.91
CA LEU A 290 -5.98 -20.53 4.55
C LEU A 290 -5.51 -19.12 4.93
N ALA A 291 -5.69 -18.75 6.20
CA ALA A 291 -5.37 -17.44 6.73
C ALA A 291 -3.96 -17.40 7.31
N LEU A 292 -3.01 -16.85 6.55
CA LEU A 292 -1.64 -16.61 7.01
C LEU A 292 -1.57 -15.25 7.69
N ASP A 293 -1.26 -15.22 8.98
CA ASP A 293 -1.24 -13.96 9.75
C ASP A 293 0.19 -13.48 10.01
N TYR A 294 0.39 -12.19 9.72
CA TYR A 294 1.65 -11.46 9.90
C TYR A 294 1.46 -10.23 10.78
N SER A 295 0.43 -10.22 11.63
CA SER A 295 0.10 -9.08 12.46
C SER A 295 1.18 -8.85 13.53
N GLU A 296 1.56 -7.58 13.75
CA GLU A 296 2.59 -7.22 14.76
C GLU A 296 2.13 -7.55 16.20
N GLY A 297 0.82 -7.40 16.47
CA GLY A 297 0.22 -7.55 17.80
C GLY A 297 -0.44 -8.91 18.04
N ASP A 298 -1.71 -8.90 18.45
CA ASP A 298 -2.53 -10.10 18.62
C ASP A 298 -2.75 -10.79 17.26
N PRO A 299 -2.27 -12.02 17.05
CA PRO A 299 -2.36 -12.72 15.76
C PRO A 299 -3.80 -13.10 15.40
N PHE A 300 -4.72 -13.10 16.37
CA PHE A 300 -6.13 -13.37 16.13
C PHE A 300 -6.95 -12.09 15.93
N MET A 301 -6.36 -10.90 16.08
CA MET A 301 -7.05 -9.62 15.94
C MET A 301 -7.77 -9.50 14.61
N THR A 302 -7.12 -9.91 13.52
CA THR A 302 -7.70 -9.87 12.16
C THR A 302 -8.96 -10.74 12.06
N LEU A 303 -8.93 -11.94 12.66
CA LEU A 303 -10.09 -12.84 12.68
C LEU A 303 -11.22 -12.30 13.58
N LYS A 304 -10.89 -11.78 14.77
CA LYS A 304 -11.86 -11.16 15.68
C LYS A 304 -12.58 -9.99 14.99
N LYS A 305 -11.83 -9.07 14.37
CA LYS A 305 -12.39 -7.97 13.58
C LYS A 305 -13.23 -8.45 12.39
N THR A 306 -12.80 -9.51 11.71
CA THR A 306 -13.56 -10.09 10.59
C THR A 306 -14.87 -10.69 11.07
N ASP A 307 -14.89 -11.42 12.19
CA ASP A 307 -16.09 -11.97 12.79
C ASP A 307 -17.10 -10.86 13.17
N GLU A 308 -16.63 -9.78 13.80
CA GLU A 308 -17.46 -8.60 14.10
C GLU A 308 -18.02 -7.95 12.82
N TYR A 309 -17.17 -7.75 11.81
CA TYR A 309 -17.56 -7.22 10.50
C TYR A 309 -18.63 -8.10 9.84
N CYS A 310 -18.45 -9.42 9.86
CA CYS A 310 -19.37 -10.36 9.25
C CYS A 310 -20.72 -10.41 9.98
N LYS A 311 -20.71 -10.42 11.33
CA LYS A 311 -21.92 -10.33 12.15
C LYS A 311 -22.71 -9.06 11.86
N LYS A 312 -22.03 -7.91 11.78
CA LYS A 312 -22.66 -6.62 11.49
C LYS A 312 -23.31 -6.59 10.10
N ASN A 313 -22.68 -7.22 9.12
CA ASN A 313 -23.08 -7.15 7.72
C ASN A 313 -23.84 -8.39 7.22
N GLY A 314 -24.17 -9.33 8.12
CA GLY A 314 -24.90 -10.55 7.78
C GLY A 314 -24.14 -11.48 6.81
N LEU A 315 -22.80 -11.47 6.86
CA LEU A 315 -21.95 -12.32 6.03
C LEU A 315 -21.62 -13.65 6.75
N PRO A 316 -21.53 -14.77 6.01
CA PRO A 316 -21.21 -16.06 6.60
C PRO A 316 -19.73 -16.11 6.98
N PHE A 317 -19.44 -16.37 8.26
CA PHE A 317 -18.08 -16.54 8.78
C PHE A 317 -18.12 -17.46 10.02
N PRO A 318 -17.13 -18.34 10.24
CA PRO A 318 -17.15 -19.24 11.38
C PRO A 318 -17.00 -18.45 12.69
N LYS A 319 -17.55 -19.01 13.78
CA LYS A 319 -17.41 -18.42 15.11
C LYS A 319 -15.93 -18.44 15.51
N ILE A 320 -15.39 -17.27 15.88
CA ILE A 320 -14.03 -17.15 16.39
C ILE A 320 -14.09 -17.18 17.92
N ASP A 321 -13.62 -18.26 18.52
CA ASP A 321 -13.59 -18.49 19.97
C ASP A 321 -12.17 -18.90 20.36
N ILE A 322 -11.44 -17.97 20.97
CA ILE A 322 -10.00 -18.10 21.28
C ILE A 322 -9.74 -17.53 22.67
N GLU A 323 -8.99 -18.28 23.47
CA GLU A 323 -8.56 -17.87 24.81
C GLU A 323 -7.50 -16.74 24.73
N ASP A 324 -7.51 -15.82 25.70
CA ASP A 324 -6.57 -14.69 25.73
C ASP A 324 -5.09 -15.12 25.78
N THR A 325 -4.82 -16.28 26.38
CA THR A 325 -3.48 -16.91 26.44
C THR A 325 -2.93 -17.21 25.04
N GLU A 326 -3.78 -17.60 24.10
CA GLU A 326 -3.39 -17.87 22.70
C GLU A 326 -3.07 -16.57 21.96
N SER A 327 -3.73 -15.46 22.29
CA SER A 327 -3.41 -14.14 21.73
C SER A 327 -2.04 -13.64 22.17
N GLU A 328 -1.61 -13.93 23.40
CA GLU A 328 -0.28 -13.59 23.90
C GLU A 328 0.80 -14.44 23.22
N ALA A 329 0.67 -15.75 23.26
CA ALA A 329 1.65 -16.68 22.72
C ALA A 329 0.97 -17.95 22.18
N PRO A 330 0.64 -18.00 20.87
CA PRO A 330 -0.07 -19.12 20.28
C PRO A 330 0.63 -20.45 20.58
N SER A 331 -0.08 -21.39 21.20
CA SER A 331 0.43 -22.71 21.52
C SER A 331 0.58 -23.62 20.29
N GLN A 332 -0.17 -23.36 19.23
CA GLN A 332 -0.24 -24.18 18.02
C GLN A 332 0.25 -23.43 16.78
N SER A 333 0.70 -24.17 15.77
CA SER A 333 1.07 -23.61 14.46
C SER A 333 -0.12 -23.43 13.51
N CYS A 334 -1.28 -24.00 13.84
CA CYS A 334 -2.51 -23.92 13.06
C CYS A 334 -3.73 -24.01 13.98
N TYR A 335 -4.73 -23.16 13.75
CA TYR A 335 -6.03 -23.18 14.43
C TYR A 335 -7.10 -23.38 13.38
N VAL A 336 -8.06 -24.27 13.64
CA VAL A 336 -9.13 -24.58 12.69
C VAL A 336 -10.46 -24.10 13.26
N PHE A 337 -11.08 -23.16 12.57
CA PHE A 337 -12.43 -22.68 12.86
C PHE A 337 -13.38 -23.30 11.84
N GLN A 338 -14.16 -24.27 12.30
CA GLN A 338 -15.07 -25.01 11.44
C GLN A 338 -16.27 -24.15 11.06
N GLY A 339 -16.58 -24.15 9.76
CA GLY A 339 -17.84 -23.65 9.24
C GLY A 339 -18.99 -24.62 9.56
N ASP A 340 -20.16 -24.31 9.01
CA ASP A 340 -21.38 -25.10 9.22
C ASP A 340 -21.69 -26.06 8.05
N GLY A 341 -20.80 -26.11 7.04
CA GLY A 341 -21.01 -26.88 5.81
C GLY A 341 -22.10 -26.31 4.89
N ASN A 342 -22.62 -25.11 5.17
CA ASN A 342 -23.69 -24.44 4.44
C ASN A 342 -23.40 -22.95 4.25
N ARG A 343 -22.51 -22.65 3.29
CA ARG A 343 -22.05 -21.29 2.90
C ARG A 343 -21.09 -20.61 3.87
N VAL A 344 -20.89 -21.13 5.09
CA VAL A 344 -19.81 -20.67 5.98
C VAL A 344 -18.52 -21.44 5.67
N PRO A 345 -17.43 -20.75 5.30
CA PRO A 345 -16.15 -21.42 5.02
C PRO A 345 -15.50 -21.94 6.30
N ASP A 346 -14.73 -23.01 6.17
CA ASP A 346 -13.72 -23.38 7.16
C ASP A 346 -12.56 -22.38 7.10
N VAL A 347 -12.03 -21.97 8.26
CA VAL A 347 -10.85 -21.10 8.33
C VAL A 347 -9.72 -21.84 9.04
N MET A 348 -8.63 -22.09 8.33
CA MET A 348 -7.38 -22.54 8.90
C MET A 348 -6.46 -21.34 9.08
N HIS A 349 -6.15 -21.00 10.32
CA HIS A 349 -5.36 -19.84 10.70
C HIS A 349 -3.96 -20.21 11.14
N PHE A 350 -2.96 -19.52 10.59
CA PHE A 350 -1.54 -19.81 10.76
C PHE A 350 -0.82 -18.57 11.29
N PRO A 351 -0.64 -18.45 12.62
CA PRO A 351 0.12 -17.34 13.19
C PRO A 351 1.61 -17.49 12.87
N LEU A 352 2.25 -16.40 12.43
CA LEU A 352 3.68 -16.38 12.05
C LEU A 352 4.60 -16.89 13.17
N PHE A 353 4.35 -16.48 14.41
CA PHE A 353 5.11 -16.89 15.60
C PHE A 353 4.20 -17.64 16.58
N ASN A 354 4.65 -18.82 17.00
CA ASN A 354 3.93 -19.72 17.89
C ASN A 354 4.92 -20.61 18.68
N ASN A 355 4.49 -21.13 19.82
CA ASN A 355 5.29 -21.97 20.72
C ASN A 355 5.45 -23.42 20.23
N ASN A 356 4.61 -23.89 19.29
CA ASN A 356 4.76 -25.22 18.71
C ASN A 356 6.06 -25.37 17.89
N ASN A 357 6.59 -24.25 17.37
CA ASN A 357 7.84 -24.24 16.63
C ASN A 357 9.03 -24.02 17.59
N GLN A 358 9.95 -24.98 17.66
CA GLN A 358 11.16 -24.92 18.50
C GLN A 358 11.99 -23.64 18.31
N SER A 359 12.00 -23.05 17.10
CA SER A 359 12.71 -21.79 16.85
C SER A 359 12.07 -20.56 17.52
N CYS A 360 10.84 -20.68 18.00
CA CYS A 360 10.00 -19.61 18.53
C CYS A 360 9.55 -19.86 19.99
N GLU A 361 9.69 -21.08 20.50
CA GLU A 361 9.28 -21.49 21.84
C GLU A 361 9.84 -20.55 22.92
N GLY A 362 8.94 -19.94 23.69
CA GLY A 362 9.28 -18.98 24.74
C GLY A 362 9.82 -17.63 24.25
N LYS A 363 9.87 -17.38 22.92
CA LYS A 363 10.44 -16.18 22.29
C LYS A 363 9.45 -15.42 21.41
N VAL A 364 8.17 -15.80 21.40
CA VAL A 364 7.14 -15.17 20.54
C VAL A 364 7.14 -13.64 20.67
N HIS A 365 7.16 -13.11 21.89
CA HIS A 365 7.17 -11.66 22.13
C HIS A 365 8.47 -10.98 21.64
N GLU A 366 9.64 -11.60 21.83
CA GLU A 366 10.92 -11.07 21.34
C GLU A 366 10.92 -10.99 19.80
N LEU A 367 10.44 -12.06 19.15
CA LEU A 367 10.36 -12.14 17.69
C LEU A 367 9.37 -11.11 17.11
N ARG A 368 8.18 -10.94 17.71
CA ARG A 368 7.23 -9.89 17.30
C ARG A 368 7.86 -8.50 17.37
N ASN A 369 8.58 -8.18 18.45
CA ASN A 369 9.27 -6.90 18.58
C ASN A 369 10.39 -6.71 17.55
N LYS A 370 11.12 -7.79 17.23
CA LYS A 370 12.18 -7.76 16.21
C LYS A 370 11.62 -7.51 14.80
N TYR A 371 10.50 -8.16 14.47
CA TYR A 371 9.87 -8.12 13.13
C TYR A 371 8.64 -7.21 13.05
N ARG A 372 8.63 -6.12 13.82
CA ARG A 372 7.55 -5.13 13.84
C ARG A 372 7.33 -4.46 12.48
N THR A 373 6.11 -3.99 12.22
CA THR A 373 5.70 -3.40 10.93
C THR A 373 6.57 -2.21 10.50
N ARG A 374 7.03 -1.40 11.46
CA ARG A 374 7.89 -0.23 11.19
C ARG A 374 9.38 -0.56 11.10
N ASN A 375 9.76 -1.83 11.06
CA ASN A 375 11.11 -2.26 10.73
C ASN A 375 11.16 -2.69 9.25
N PHE A 376 11.60 -1.77 8.40
CA PHE A 376 11.60 -1.93 6.94
C PHE A 376 12.91 -2.48 6.36
N PHE A 377 13.94 -2.62 7.19
CA PHE A 377 15.27 -3.03 6.75
C PHE A 377 15.76 -4.17 7.61
N TYR A 378 16.02 -5.29 6.96
CA TYR A 378 16.52 -6.50 7.60
C TYR A 378 17.84 -6.88 6.95
N ASP A 379 18.78 -7.34 7.75
CA ASP A 379 19.98 -7.97 7.21
C ASP A 379 19.70 -9.44 6.83
N LYS A 380 20.68 -10.08 6.20
CA LYS A 380 20.56 -11.49 5.81
C LYS A 380 20.34 -12.43 7.01
N SER A 381 20.89 -12.09 8.17
CA SER A 381 20.75 -12.89 9.39
C SER A 381 19.35 -12.79 9.99
N ASP A 382 18.65 -11.68 9.76
CA ASP A 382 17.26 -11.47 10.13
C ASP A 382 16.27 -12.15 9.15
N LEU A 383 16.56 -12.11 7.85
CA LEU A 383 15.64 -12.67 6.84
C LEU A 383 15.68 -14.21 6.77
N ASN A 384 16.86 -14.82 6.90
CA ASN A 384 17.00 -16.28 6.76
C ASN A 384 16.06 -17.08 7.70
N PRO A 385 15.92 -16.72 9.00
CA PRO A 385 14.94 -17.37 9.88
C PRO A 385 13.48 -17.17 9.47
N LEU A 386 13.11 -16.05 8.82
CA LEU A 386 11.76 -15.85 8.29
C LEU A 386 11.54 -16.70 7.03
N MET A 387 12.48 -16.65 6.10
CA MET A 387 12.43 -17.36 4.81
C MET A 387 12.46 -18.88 4.93
N THR A 388 12.88 -19.42 6.07
CA THR A 388 12.88 -20.87 6.33
C THR A 388 11.61 -21.35 7.02
N ARG A 389 10.68 -20.45 7.39
CA ARG A 389 9.41 -20.83 7.99
C ARG A 389 8.43 -21.33 6.92
N PRO A 390 7.82 -22.51 7.08
CA PRO A 390 6.98 -23.15 6.06
C PRO A 390 5.88 -22.26 5.48
N PHE A 391 5.27 -21.40 6.31
CA PHE A 391 4.16 -20.54 5.91
C PHE A 391 4.59 -19.24 5.23
N PHE A 392 5.79 -18.73 5.55
CA PHE A 392 6.39 -17.62 4.83
C PHE A 392 6.73 -18.08 3.39
N VAL A 393 7.32 -19.27 3.30
CA VAL A 393 7.61 -19.96 2.04
C VAL A 393 6.34 -20.26 1.24
N PHE A 394 5.26 -20.72 1.88
CA PHE A 394 3.98 -20.96 1.22
C PHE A 394 3.41 -19.70 0.57
N HIS A 395 3.45 -18.55 1.25
CA HIS A 395 2.97 -17.28 0.70
C HIS A 395 3.79 -16.80 -0.51
N PHE A 396 5.12 -16.88 -0.42
CA PHE A 396 6.03 -16.50 -1.53
C PHE A 396 5.89 -17.40 -2.76
N ARG A 397 5.56 -18.68 -2.58
CA ARG A 397 5.46 -19.66 -3.67
C ARG A 397 4.20 -19.53 -4.54
N PHE A 398 3.12 -18.98 -4.00
CA PHE A 398 1.83 -18.91 -4.71
C PHE A 398 1.45 -17.51 -5.20
N PHE A 399 1.94 -16.43 -4.58
CA PHE A 399 1.54 -15.05 -4.91
C PHE A 399 2.53 -14.27 -5.80
N LEU A 400 3.71 -14.84 -6.07
CA LEU A 400 4.66 -14.31 -7.04
C LEU A 400 4.80 -15.35 -8.16
N PRO A 401 3.90 -15.36 -9.16
CA PRO A 401 4.03 -16.29 -10.26
C PRO A 401 5.39 -16.08 -10.93
N PRO A 402 6.02 -17.13 -11.47
CA PRO A 402 7.27 -16.99 -12.19
C PRO A 402 7.04 -16.00 -13.33
N LEU A 403 7.66 -14.82 -13.22
CA LEU A 403 7.92 -13.98 -14.37
C LEU A 403 8.86 -14.77 -15.26
N LYS A 404 8.32 -15.64 -16.12
CA LYS A 404 9.07 -16.21 -17.22
C LYS A 404 9.71 -15.03 -17.94
N LYS A 405 11.03 -14.94 -17.88
CA LYS A 405 11.82 -14.09 -18.77
C LYS A 405 11.41 -14.51 -20.18
N SER A 406 10.68 -13.67 -20.87
CA SER A 406 10.53 -13.73 -22.32
C SER A 406 11.81 -13.27 -22.98
#